data_AF-A0A2E1VRN1-F1
#
_entry.id   AF-A0A2E1VRN1-F1
#
_cell.length_a   1.000
_cell.length_b   1.000
_cell.length_c   1.000
_cell.angle_alpha   90.00
_cell.angle_beta   90.00
_cell.angle_gamma   90.00
#
_symmetry.space_group_name_H-M   'P 1'
#
loop_
_entity.id
_entity.type
_entity.pdbx_description
1 polymer ?
#
loop_
_entity_poly.entity_id
_entity_poly.type
_entity_poly.pdbx_seq_one_letter_code
_entity_poly.pdbx_strand_id
1 'polypeptide(L)'
;MLQLLGFALGVAATGLLPDAHRDGALVGVLSAACLELWSLRRRLRSVDPQATQAQFAAALVGGFLGKLVFLVGLALVGHFWHLFSAPAFLLAFLATVLWGEVFAVLLLLRARPSGGRPEEPPSHS
;
A
#
# COMPACT_ATOMS: atom_id res chain seq x y z
N MET A 1 -12.44 -6.44 3.17
CA MET A 1 -12.67 -7.79 2.57
C MET A 1 -11.91 -7.97 1.25
N LEU A 2 -12.11 -7.11 0.25
CA LEU A 2 -11.41 -7.17 -1.05
C LEU A 2 -9.87 -7.20 -0.96
N GLN A 3 -9.27 -6.38 -0.10
CA GLN A 3 -7.81 -6.36 0.05
C GLN A 3 -7.24 -7.69 0.59
N LEU A 4 -7.92 -8.28 1.59
CA LEU A 4 -7.53 -9.59 2.15
C LEU A 4 -7.67 -10.71 1.12
N LEU A 5 -8.71 -10.67 0.29
CA LEU A 5 -8.88 -11.62 -0.82
C LEU A 5 -7.74 -11.51 -1.83
N GLY A 6 -7.36 -10.28 -2.22
CA GLY A 6 -6.22 -10.06 -3.11
C GLY A 6 -4.90 -10.59 -2.53
N PHE A 7 -4.65 -10.39 -1.23
CA PHE A 7 -3.47 -10.96 -0.58
C PHE A 7 -3.51 -12.49 -0.51
N ALA A 8 -4.66 -13.08 -0.15
CA ALA A 8 -4.81 -14.52 -0.11
C ALA A 8 -4.58 -15.16 -1.49
N LEU A 9 -5.11 -14.53 -2.55
CA LEU A 9 -4.85 -14.95 -3.93
C LEU A 9 -3.37 -14.80 -4.31
N GLY A 10 -2.72 -13.70 -3.91
CA GLY A 10 -1.29 -13.49 -4.13
C GLY A 10 -0.44 -14.59 -3.48
N VAL A 11 -0.73 -14.93 -2.21
CA VAL A 11 -0.05 -16.02 -1.50
C VAL A 11 -0.33 -17.37 -2.17
N ALA A 12 -1.57 -17.68 -2.51
CA ALA A 12 -1.93 -18.92 -3.19
C ALA A 12 -1.21 -19.05 -4.54
N ALA A 13 -1.09 -17.95 -5.30
CA ALA A 13 -0.40 -17.92 -6.59
C ALA A 13 1.11 -18.21 -6.45
N THR A 14 1.74 -17.89 -5.31
CA THR A 14 3.16 -18.25 -5.10
C THR A 14 3.40 -19.76 -5.08
N GLY A 15 2.38 -20.57 -4.74
CA GLY A 15 2.47 -22.03 -4.79
C GLY A 15 2.67 -22.58 -6.21
N LEU A 16 2.24 -21.82 -7.23
CA LEU A 16 2.36 -22.18 -8.64
C LEU A 16 3.74 -21.84 -9.23
N LEU A 17 4.58 -21.09 -8.49
CA LEU A 17 5.91 -20.72 -8.95
C LEU A 17 6.91 -21.87 -8.74
N PRO A 18 7.97 -21.94 -9.58
CA PRO A 18 9.10 -22.84 -9.35
C PRO A 18 9.75 -22.59 -7.97
N ASP A 19 10.28 -23.64 -7.35
CA ASP A 19 10.83 -23.58 -5.99
C ASP A 19 11.90 -22.48 -5.83
N ALA A 20 12.74 -22.27 -6.85
CA ALA A 20 13.78 -21.23 -6.87
C ALA A 20 13.24 -19.78 -6.74
N HIS A 21 11.96 -19.56 -7.04
CA HIS A 21 11.33 -18.24 -6.99
C HIS A 21 10.30 -18.11 -5.87
N ARG A 22 9.85 -19.23 -5.29
CA ARG A 22 8.76 -19.27 -4.33
C ARG A 22 9.08 -18.44 -3.09
N ASP A 23 10.26 -18.62 -2.51
CA ASP A 23 10.65 -17.92 -1.27
C ASP A 23 10.72 -16.40 -1.47
N GLY A 24 11.34 -15.97 -2.57
CA GLY A 24 11.42 -14.55 -2.91
C GLY A 24 10.03 -13.94 -3.11
N ALA A 25 9.17 -14.62 -3.87
CA ALA A 25 7.80 -14.17 -4.09
C ALA A 25 7.00 -14.11 -2.78
N LEU A 26 7.11 -15.11 -1.92
CA LEU A 26 6.39 -15.19 -0.65
C LEU A 26 6.84 -14.09 0.33
N VAL A 27 8.15 -13.88 0.47
CA VAL A 27 8.70 -12.76 1.24
C VAL A 27 8.22 -11.42 0.67
N GLY A 28 8.19 -11.29 -0.66
CA GLY A 28 7.70 -10.10 -1.36
C GLY A 28 6.24 -9.79 -1.03
N VAL A 29 5.34 -10.77 -1.20
CA VAL A 29 3.91 -10.62 -0.90
C VAL A 29 3.69 -10.30 0.57
N LEU A 30 4.28 -11.08 1.49
CA LEU A 30 4.04 -10.92 2.93
C LEU A 30 4.54 -9.58 3.46
N SER A 31 5.75 -9.18 3.07
CA SER A 31 6.32 -7.90 3.52
C SER A 31 5.56 -6.71 2.94
N ALA A 32 5.20 -6.73 1.65
CA ALA A 32 4.36 -5.72 1.05
C ALA A 32 2.97 -5.65 1.71
N ALA A 33 2.33 -6.80 1.96
CA ALA A 33 1.03 -6.83 2.64
C ALA A 33 1.07 -6.21 4.04
N CYS A 34 2.11 -6.50 4.82
CA CYS A 34 2.34 -5.87 6.13
C CYS A 34 2.49 -4.34 6.01
N LEU A 35 3.27 -3.86 5.04
CA LEU A 35 3.44 -2.43 4.81
C LEU A 35 2.16 -1.75 4.31
N GLU A 36 1.37 -2.42 3.47
CA GLU A 36 0.08 -1.93 3.02
C GLU A 36 -0.91 -1.81 4.18
N LEU A 37 -0.99 -2.83 5.04
CA LEU A 37 -1.84 -2.81 6.24
C LEU A 37 -1.43 -1.66 7.18
N TRP A 38 -0.13 -1.47 7.39
CA TRP A 38 0.38 -0.37 8.21
C TRP A 38 0.10 1.01 7.59
N SER A 39 0.33 1.13 6.28
CA SER A 39 0.08 2.37 5.52
C SER A 39 -1.40 2.73 5.51
N LEU A 40 -2.29 1.74 5.32
CA LEU A 40 -3.73 1.93 5.36
C LEU A 40 -4.18 2.43 6.73
N ARG A 41 -3.67 1.83 7.82
CA ARG A 41 -3.97 2.30 9.18
C ARG A 41 -3.56 3.76 9.40
N ARG A 42 -2.39 4.16 8.89
CA ARG A 42 -1.94 5.56 8.93
C ARG A 42 -2.83 6.48 8.09
N ARG A 43 -3.18 6.07 6.87
CA ARG A 43 -4.05 6.85 5.97
C ARG A 43 -5.44 7.05 6.57
N LEU A 44 -6.04 6.02 7.16
CA LEU A 44 -7.34 6.12 7.82
C LEU A 44 -7.33 7.13 8.98
N ARG A 45 -6.24 7.22 9.74
CA ARG A 45 -6.09 8.25 10.79
C ARG A 45 -5.96 9.67 10.22
N SER A 46 -5.39 9.82 9.02
CA SER A 46 -5.28 11.12 8.34
C SER A 46 -6.53 11.53 7.55
N VAL A 47 -7.56 10.69 7.47
CA VAL A 47 -8.87 11.02 6.88
C VAL A 47 -9.81 11.67 7.91
N ASP A 48 -9.32 11.89 9.15
CA ASP A 48 -10.03 12.68 10.15
C ASP A 48 -10.40 14.07 9.56
N PRO A 49 -11.65 14.53 9.68
CA PRO A 49 -12.06 15.86 9.18
C PRO A 49 -11.25 17.02 9.76
N GLN A 50 -10.53 16.82 10.87
CA GLN A 50 -9.62 17.82 11.45
C GLN A 50 -8.20 17.80 10.86
N ALA A 51 -7.85 16.80 10.05
CA ALA A 51 -6.51 16.67 9.47
C ALA A 51 -6.30 17.68 8.34
N THR A 52 -5.12 18.31 8.33
CA THR A 52 -4.77 19.27 7.27
C THR A 52 -4.43 18.54 5.96
N GLN A 53 -4.62 19.21 4.82
CA GLN A 53 -4.23 18.65 3.51
C GLN A 53 -2.74 18.26 3.46
N ALA A 54 -1.87 19.01 4.15
CA ALA A 54 -0.45 18.71 4.26
C ALA A 54 -0.17 17.42 5.03
N GLN A 55 -0.90 17.15 6.13
CA GLN A 55 -0.78 15.91 6.89
C GLN A 55 -1.23 14.69 6.06
N PHE A 56 -2.32 14.84 5.31
CA PHE A 56 -2.80 13.82 4.40
C PHE A 56 -1.79 13.52 3.27
N ALA A 57 -1.26 14.56 2.62
CA ALA A 57 -0.24 14.42 1.59
C ALA A 57 1.05 13.76 2.16
N ALA A 58 1.49 14.17 3.35
CA ALA A 58 2.65 13.58 4.02
C ALA A 58 2.43 12.08 4.35
N ALA A 59 1.23 11.69 4.76
CA ALA A 59 0.90 10.29 5.01
C ALA A 59 0.92 9.44 3.73
N LEU A 60 0.48 9.99 2.60
CA LEU A 60 0.54 9.34 1.29
C LEU A 60 1.97 9.20 0.79
N VAL A 61 2.67 10.33 0.64
CA VAL A 61 4.03 10.39 0.08
C VAL A 61 5.03 9.67 0.98
N GLY A 62 4.97 9.94 2.30
CA GLY A 62 5.84 9.29 3.28
C GLY A 62 5.59 7.79 3.38
N GLY A 63 4.33 7.35 3.28
CA GLY A 63 3.99 5.93 3.22
C GLY A 63 4.60 5.26 1.99
N PHE A 64 4.48 5.87 0.81
CA PHE A 64 5.04 5.34 -0.42
C PHE A 64 6.58 5.32 -0.43
N LEU A 65 7.22 6.42 -0.04
CA LEU A 65 8.68 6.49 0.08
C LEU A 65 9.21 5.45 1.07
N GLY A 66 8.53 5.26 2.21
CA GLY A 66 8.87 4.22 3.18
C GLY A 66 8.83 2.81 2.57
N LYS A 67 7.82 2.51 1.75
CA LYS A 67 7.73 1.23 1.02
C LYS A 67 8.89 1.06 0.04
N LEU A 68 9.27 2.12 -0.71
CA LEU A 68 10.38 2.05 -1.65
C LEU A 68 11.73 1.82 -0.94
N VAL A 69 11.98 2.53 0.16
CA VAL A 69 13.20 2.33 0.96
C VAL A 69 13.25 0.90 1.50
N PHE A 70 12.12 0.39 2.00
CA PHE A 70 12.04 -0.98 2.48
C PHE A 70 12.25 -2.01 1.35
N LEU A 71 11.63 -1.79 0.19
CA LEU A 71 11.78 -2.62 -1.01
C LEU A 71 13.26 -2.75 -1.40
N VAL A 72 13.95 -1.62 -1.55
CA VAL A 72 15.36 -1.59 -1.93
C VAL A 72 16.22 -2.24 -0.84
N GLY A 73 15.99 -1.89 0.43
CA GLY A 73 16.75 -2.46 1.55
C GLY A 73 16.64 -3.98 1.61
N LEU A 74 15.43 -4.53 1.52
CA LEU A 74 15.21 -5.98 1.60
C LEU A 74 15.69 -6.69 0.33
N ALA A 75 15.57 -6.07 -0.86
CA ALA A 75 16.13 -6.62 -2.09
C ALA A 75 17.66 -6.72 -2.02
N LEU A 76 18.33 -5.69 -1.50
CA LEU A 76 19.79 -5.70 -1.33
C LEU A 76 20.22 -6.77 -0.33
N VAL A 77 19.57 -6.85 0.83
CA VAL A 77 19.85 -7.90 1.83
C VAL A 77 19.66 -9.29 1.21
N GLY A 78 18.53 -9.52 0.54
CA GLY A 78 18.26 -10.80 -0.13
C GLY A 78 19.29 -11.15 -1.20
N HIS A 79 19.74 -10.15 -1.99
CA HIS A 79 20.74 -10.32 -3.03
C HIS A 79 22.14 -10.63 -2.46
N PHE A 80 22.63 -9.83 -1.52
CA PHE A 80 23.98 -9.99 -0.96
C PHE A 80 24.13 -11.25 -0.12
N TRP A 81 23.05 -11.70 0.52
CA TRP A 81 23.05 -12.87 1.39
C TRP A 81 22.51 -14.13 0.70
N HIS A 82 22.18 -14.04 -0.59
CA HIS A 82 21.60 -15.13 -1.39
C HIS A 82 20.38 -15.81 -0.74
N LEU A 83 19.59 -15.08 0.04
CA LEU A 83 18.48 -15.65 0.81
C LEU A 83 17.31 -16.06 -0.08
N PHE A 84 17.11 -15.34 -1.19
CA PHE A 84 16.02 -15.58 -2.13
C PHE A 84 16.30 -14.94 -3.50
N SER A 85 15.53 -15.33 -4.51
CA SER A 85 15.56 -14.71 -5.83
C SER A 85 15.07 -13.25 -5.75
N ALA A 86 16.00 -12.29 -5.82
CA ALA A 86 15.69 -10.86 -5.78
C ALA A 86 14.68 -10.43 -6.88
N PRO A 87 14.75 -10.91 -8.14
CA PRO A 87 13.74 -10.59 -9.14
C PRO A 87 12.32 -11.04 -8.76
N ALA A 88 12.19 -12.27 -8.24
CA ALA A 88 10.90 -12.80 -7.81
C ALA A 88 10.32 -11.99 -6.64
N PHE A 89 11.18 -11.63 -5.68
CA PHE A 89 10.84 -10.73 -4.58
C PHE A 89 10.34 -9.37 -5.07
N LEU A 90 11.10 -8.70 -5.94
CA LEU A 90 10.76 -7.37 -6.44
C LEU A 90 9.42 -7.37 -7.18
N LEU A 91 9.20 -8.34 -8.07
CA LEU A 91 7.95 -8.44 -8.83
C LEU A 91 6.74 -8.68 -7.93
N ALA A 92 6.86 -9.64 -7.00
CA ALA A 92 5.78 -9.96 -6.08
C ALA A 92 5.46 -8.79 -5.13
N PHE A 93 6.49 -8.12 -4.61
CA PHE A 93 6.33 -6.95 -3.76
C PHE A 93 5.65 -5.81 -4.52
N LEU A 94 6.13 -5.48 -5.73
CA LEU A 94 5.56 -4.40 -6.55
C LEU A 94 4.11 -4.68 -6.93
N ALA A 95 3.79 -5.91 -7.36
CA ALA A 95 2.42 -6.30 -7.66
C ALA A 95 1.49 -6.13 -6.45
N THR A 96 1.97 -6.50 -5.27
CA THR A 96 1.23 -6.37 -4.01
C THR A 96 1.01 -4.91 -3.61
N VAL A 97 2.04 -4.07 -3.76
CA VAL A 97 1.94 -2.62 -3.51
C VAL A 97 0.97 -1.96 -4.49
N LEU A 98 1.07 -2.27 -5.79
CA LEU A 98 0.18 -1.72 -6.81
C LEU A 98 -1.28 -2.07 -6.51
N TRP A 99 -1.56 -3.31 -6.13
CA TRP A 99 -2.89 -3.73 -5.69
C TRP A 99 -3.37 -2.95 -4.46
N GLY A 100 -2.50 -2.76 -3.47
CA GLY A 100 -2.78 -1.98 -2.27
C GLY A 100 -3.09 -0.51 -2.56
N GLU A 101 -2.33 0.12 -3.47
CA GLU A 101 -2.55 1.50 -3.88
C GLU A 101 -3.84 1.68 -4.68
N VAL A 102 -4.13 0.78 -5.63
CA VAL A 102 -5.43 0.79 -6.35
C VAL A 102 -6.59 0.70 -5.36
N PHE A 103 -6.49 -0.20 -4.38
CA PHE A 103 -7.52 -0.32 -3.34
C PHE A 103 -7.64 0.94 -2.48
N ALA A 104 -6.51 1.53 -2.07
CA ALA A 104 -6.51 2.75 -1.27
C ALA A 104 -7.15 3.93 -2.01
N VAL A 105 -6.84 4.11 -3.31
CA VAL A 105 -7.45 5.15 -4.15
C VAL A 105 -8.96 4.94 -4.26
N LEU A 106 -9.42 3.71 -4.51
CA LEU A 106 -10.86 3.40 -4.55
C LEU A 106 -11.55 3.72 -3.21
N LEU A 107 -10.89 3.45 -2.09
CA LEU A 107 -11.41 3.73 -0.76
C LEU A 107 -11.50 5.24 -0.50
N LEU A 108 -10.48 6.01 -0.90
CA LEU A 108 -10.47 7.47 -0.80
C LEU A 108 -11.51 8.14 -1.70
N LEU A 109 -11.70 7.63 -2.92
CA LEU A 109 -12.75 8.12 -3.84
C LEU A 109 -14.16 7.93 -3.24
N ARG A 110 -14.39 6.84 -2.51
CA ARG A 110 -15.65 6.60 -1.79
C ARG A 110 -15.79 7.43 -0.52
N ALA A 111 -14.67 7.75 0.13
CA ALA A 111 -14.65 8.55 1.36
C ALA A 111 -14.69 10.06 1.09
N ARG A 112 -14.77 10.50 -0.17
CA ARG A 112 -14.76 11.93 -0.52
C ARG A 112 -15.90 12.64 0.23
N PRO A 113 -15.60 13.65 1.06
CA PRO A 113 -16.65 14.40 1.75
C PRO A 113 -17.53 15.05 0.69
N SER A 114 -18.81 14.70 0.69
CA SER A 114 -19.84 15.40 -0.06
C SER A 114 -19.73 16.88 0.25
N GLY A 115 -19.52 17.66 -0.80
CA GLY A 115 -19.21 19.09 -0.85
C GLY A 115 -19.47 19.89 0.42
N GLY A 116 -18.47 20.67 0.82
CA GLY A 116 -18.76 21.99 1.37
C GLY A 116 -19.70 22.66 0.38
N ARG A 117 -21.00 22.68 0.71
CA ARG A 117 -21.92 23.65 0.14
C ARG A 117 -21.22 25.00 0.35
N PRO A 118 -21.01 25.82 -0.69
CA PRO A 118 -20.67 27.21 -0.43
C PRO A 118 -21.74 27.73 0.52
N GLU A 119 -21.32 28.15 1.72
CA GLU A 119 -22.20 28.88 2.61
C GLU A 119 -22.71 30.06 1.80
N GLU A 120 -24.01 30.03 1.46
CA GLU A 120 -24.67 31.20 0.91
C GLU A 120 -24.40 32.32 1.92
N PRO A 121 -23.78 33.44 1.50
CA PRO A 121 -23.56 34.55 2.40
C PRO A 121 -24.92 34.96 2.99
N PRO A 122 -24.98 35.31 4.28
CA PRO A 122 -26.24 35.67 4.92
C PRO A 122 -26.90 36.78 4.12
N SER A 123 -28.09 36.48 3.59
CA SER A 123 -28.99 37.43 2.96
C SER A 123 -29.40 38.45 4.02
N HIS A 124 -28.66 39.54 4.14
CA HIS A 124 -29.11 40.71 4.87
C HIS A 124 -30.19 41.42 4.05
N SER A 125 -31.45 41.15 4.40
CA SER A 125 -32.63 41.88 3.97
C SER A 125 -33.32 42.49 5.18
#